data_AF-A0A9W6KMU6-F1
#
_entry.id   AF-A0A9W6KMU6-F1
#
_cell.length_a   1.000
_cell.length_b   1.000
_cell.length_c   1.000
_cell.angle_alpha   90.00
_cell.angle_beta   90.00
_cell.angle_gamma   90.00
#
_symmetry.space_group_name_H-M   'P 1'
#
loop_
_entity.id
_entity.type
_entity.pdbx_description
1 polymer ?
#
loop_
_entity_poly.entity_id
_entity_poly.type
_entity_poly.pdbx_seq_one_letter_code
_entity_poly.pdbx_strand_id
1 'polypeptide(L)'
;MTQPGPPYEHYEVSPAGEEYTGQYNPQQPYSGQPYPGPPQQYSAPPYANQPYSAPPQQPPYQPPYAQPPYAQPQPPAPRPPRRSGSLIVLLASLGVLAIVAVAVVIVVVVQQKDEPAGEPKGQGPAATSAASAPGAAPAQVGPVDSCLIGNWRQTTYRSEIDLSSITLDGRKLGDVVVSGDGRTWKIGVDGKATEDFSKAVYRGRTDTGKAVEVSFTGKNEWDLKTADHQILFTSTGSTVTMTVKIDGANPLTDTVAPHNNPQPYECSKNSWTAKSLTDENASTVYTRAD
;
A
#
# COMPACT_ATOMS: atom_id res chain seq x y z
N MET A 1 8.50 -28.63 -15.66
CA MET A 1 7.63 -28.14 -16.76
C MET A 1 6.77 -27.05 -16.17
N THR A 2 7.16 -25.80 -16.40
CA THR A 2 6.56 -24.61 -15.79
C THR A 2 5.36 -24.20 -16.64
N GLN A 3 4.18 -24.13 -16.03
CA GLN A 3 2.94 -23.77 -16.72
C GLN A 3 2.99 -22.26 -17.08
N PRO A 4 2.67 -21.86 -18.32
CA PRO A 4 2.62 -20.44 -18.69
C PRO A 4 1.52 -19.73 -17.88
N GLY A 5 1.87 -18.62 -17.24
CA GLY A 5 0.93 -17.76 -16.53
C GLY A 5 -0.11 -17.15 -17.48
N PRO A 6 -1.29 -16.77 -16.97
CA PRO A 6 -2.33 -16.15 -17.78
C PRO A 6 -1.85 -14.82 -18.41
N PRO A 7 -2.36 -14.46 -19.60
CA PRO A 7 -2.04 -13.19 -20.23
C PRO A 7 -2.52 -12.02 -19.38
N TYR A 8 -1.68 -11.00 -19.26
CA TYR A 8 -1.94 -9.75 -18.56
C TYR A 8 -3.10 -9.03 -19.23
N GLU A 9 -4.23 -8.88 -18.54
CA GLU A 9 -5.32 -7.99 -18.99
C GLU A 9 -4.85 -6.54 -18.83
N HIS A 10 -4.86 -5.80 -19.94
CA HIS A 10 -4.72 -4.36 -19.95
C HIS A 10 -5.94 -3.75 -19.25
N TYR A 11 -5.76 -3.22 -18.04
CA TYR A 11 -6.74 -2.32 -17.44
C TYR A 11 -6.66 -0.99 -18.17
N GLU A 12 -7.66 -0.72 -19.01
CA GLU A 12 -7.88 0.59 -19.61
C GLU A 12 -8.36 1.53 -18.49
N VAL A 13 -7.45 2.41 -18.05
CA VAL A 13 -7.75 3.44 -17.06
C VAL A 13 -8.73 4.41 -17.71
N SER A 14 -9.99 4.40 -17.26
CA SER A 14 -10.96 5.42 -17.64
C SER A 14 -10.43 6.80 -17.23
N PRO A 15 -10.44 7.80 -18.13
CA PRO A 15 -9.98 9.13 -17.79
C PRO A 15 -10.85 9.76 -16.70
N ALA A 16 -10.18 10.56 -15.88
CA ALA A 16 -10.62 11.14 -14.63
C ALA A 16 -12.02 11.76 -14.66
N GLY A 17 -12.71 11.57 -13.53
CA GLY A 17 -13.93 12.26 -13.19
C GLY A 17 -13.76 13.78 -13.13
N GLU A 18 -14.92 14.41 -13.25
CA GLU A 18 -15.19 15.83 -13.40
C GLU A 18 -14.48 16.72 -12.36
N GLU A 19 -13.94 17.84 -12.83
CA GLU A 19 -13.38 18.92 -12.02
C GLU A 19 -14.38 19.41 -10.98
N TYR A 20 -14.14 19.09 -9.72
CA TYR A 20 -14.79 19.76 -8.60
C TYR A 20 -14.14 21.14 -8.43
N THR A 21 -14.69 22.16 -9.10
CA THR A 21 -14.34 23.57 -8.87
C THR A 21 -14.97 24.08 -7.59
N GLY A 22 -14.56 23.49 -6.46
CA GLY A 22 -14.85 24.01 -5.13
C GLY A 22 -14.00 25.25 -4.86
N GLN A 23 -14.58 26.42 -5.11
CA GLN A 23 -14.02 27.74 -4.78
C GLN A 23 -13.71 27.82 -3.27
N TYR A 24 -12.44 27.58 -2.90
CA TYR A 24 -11.97 27.66 -1.52
C TYR A 24 -11.96 29.13 -1.06
N ASN A 25 -12.69 29.42 0.01
CA ASN A 25 -12.81 30.74 0.63
C ASN A 25 -11.76 30.86 1.77
N PRO A 26 -10.68 31.65 1.64
CA PRO A 26 -9.64 31.71 2.66
C PRO A 26 -9.85 32.89 3.60
N GLN A 27 -10.77 32.80 4.56
CA GLN A 27 -10.78 33.71 5.71
C GLN A 27 -11.34 33.04 6.97
N GLN A 28 -10.45 32.60 7.87
CA GLN A 28 -10.68 32.77 9.31
C GLN A 28 -9.35 33.04 10.04
N PRO A 29 -9.25 34.13 10.82
CA PRO A 29 -8.12 34.41 11.69
C PRO A 29 -8.30 33.67 13.03
N TYR A 30 -7.43 32.69 13.31
CA TYR A 30 -7.38 32.04 14.62
C TYR A 30 -6.33 32.72 15.49
N SER A 31 -6.77 33.66 16.34
CA SER A 31 -5.99 34.20 17.44
C SER A 31 -6.29 33.40 18.72
N GLY A 32 -5.38 32.49 19.09
CA GLY A 32 -5.42 31.73 20.33
C GLY A 32 -4.13 31.95 21.14
N GLN A 33 -4.29 32.35 22.40
CA GLN A 33 -3.25 32.81 23.32
C GLN A 33 -2.20 31.75 23.70
N PRO A 34 -0.96 32.17 24.01
CA PRO A 34 0.07 31.30 24.60
C PRO A 34 -0.15 31.12 26.11
N TYR A 35 -0.21 29.87 26.57
CA TYR A 35 -0.14 29.51 27.99
C TYR A 35 1.32 29.19 28.35
N PRO A 36 1.96 29.93 29.28
CA PRO A 36 3.30 29.60 29.75
C PRO A 36 3.23 28.47 30.79
N GLY A 37 3.72 27.28 30.41
CA GLY A 37 3.95 26.17 31.34
C GLY A 37 5.26 26.34 32.11
N PRO A 38 5.35 25.87 33.37
CA PRO A 38 6.54 26.01 34.21
C PRO A 38 7.71 25.13 33.74
N PRO A 39 8.96 25.54 34.01
CA PRO A 39 10.15 24.81 33.58
C PRO A 39 10.28 23.47 34.33
N GLN A 40 10.29 22.37 33.58
CA GLN A 40 10.69 21.06 34.07
C GLN A 40 12.21 21.04 34.24
N GLN A 41 12.68 21.11 35.49
CA GLN A 41 14.06 20.81 35.87
C GLN A 41 14.35 19.33 35.58
N TYR A 42 15.13 19.07 34.54
CA TYR A 42 15.73 17.77 34.30
C TYR A 42 16.89 17.55 35.28
N SER A 43 16.63 16.73 36.30
CA SER A 43 17.67 16.17 37.17
C SER A 43 18.50 15.16 36.38
N ALA A 44 19.76 15.48 36.10
CA ALA A 44 20.72 14.57 35.50
C ALA A 44 20.99 13.37 36.43
N PRO A 45 21.09 12.13 35.92
CA PRO A 45 21.57 11.01 36.72
C PRO A 45 23.08 11.13 36.95
N PRO A 46 23.57 10.93 38.20
CA PRO A 46 24.99 10.99 38.51
C PRO A 46 25.74 9.78 37.92
N TYR A 47 26.81 10.07 37.18
CA TYR A 47 27.85 9.11 36.80
C TYR A 47 28.48 8.51 38.06
N ALA A 48 28.25 7.21 38.29
CA ALA A 48 28.96 6.45 39.30
C ALA A 48 30.06 5.61 38.63
N ASN A 49 31.27 5.75 39.20
CA ASN A 49 32.52 5.10 38.85
C ASN A 49 32.41 3.60 38.53
N GLN A 50 33.12 3.20 37.46
CA GLN A 50 33.58 1.84 37.27
C GLN A 50 34.71 1.52 38.27
N PRO A 51 34.71 0.30 38.84
CA PRO A 51 35.95 -0.37 39.18
C PRO A 51 36.08 -1.74 38.51
N TYR A 52 37.24 -1.89 37.86
CA TYR A 52 38.12 -3.07 37.87
C TYR A 52 37.57 -4.43 37.40
N SER A 53 38.15 -4.85 36.28
CA SER A 53 38.18 -6.17 35.66
C SER A 53 38.33 -7.36 36.62
N ALA A 54 37.41 -8.32 36.54
CA ALA A 54 37.54 -9.67 37.08
C ALA A 54 37.84 -10.69 35.95
N PRO A 55 38.64 -11.74 36.22
CA PRO A 55 39.10 -12.71 35.22
C PRO A 55 38.00 -13.65 34.71
N PRO A 56 38.16 -14.22 33.50
CA PRO A 56 37.12 -15.02 32.85
C PRO A 56 36.87 -16.33 33.60
N GLN A 57 35.66 -16.49 34.14
CA GLN A 57 35.20 -17.78 34.64
C GLN A 57 34.85 -18.70 33.47
N GLN A 58 35.44 -19.90 33.49
CA GLN A 58 35.15 -20.97 32.56
C GLN A 58 33.69 -21.42 32.70
N PRO A 59 32.98 -21.67 31.58
CA PRO A 59 31.61 -22.14 31.64
C PRO A 59 31.53 -23.53 32.29
N PRO A 60 30.59 -23.77 33.22
CA PRO A 60 30.40 -25.07 33.83
C PRO A 60 29.97 -26.11 32.79
N TYR A 61 30.61 -27.27 32.88
CA TYR A 61 30.32 -28.49 32.13
C TYR A 61 28.81 -28.78 32.09
N GLN A 62 28.23 -28.80 30.90
CA GLN A 62 26.85 -29.25 30.71
C GLN A 62 26.77 -30.78 30.87
N PRO A 63 25.80 -31.30 31.64
CA PRO A 63 25.60 -32.73 31.79
C PRO A 63 25.15 -33.37 30.46
N PRO A 64 25.52 -34.64 30.21
CA PRO A 64 25.18 -35.34 28.98
C PRO A 64 23.66 -35.48 28.84
N TYR A 65 23.14 -34.91 27.76
CA TYR A 65 21.73 -35.01 27.38
C TYR A 65 21.35 -36.47 27.14
N ALA A 66 20.40 -36.96 27.94
CA ALA A 66 19.77 -38.25 27.73
C ALA A 66 19.07 -38.24 26.35
N GLN A 67 19.33 -39.27 25.55
CA GLN A 67 18.70 -39.43 24.24
C GLN A 67 17.20 -39.69 24.43
N PRO A 68 16.32 -38.98 23.69
CA PRO A 68 14.90 -39.25 23.73
C PRO A 68 14.60 -40.64 23.13
N PRO A 69 13.72 -41.44 23.77
CA PRO A 69 13.35 -42.75 23.29
C PRO A 69 12.70 -42.66 21.90
N TYR A 70 13.06 -43.62 21.04
CA TYR A 70 12.59 -43.77 19.67
C TYR A 70 11.08 -43.57 19.56
N ALA A 71 10.68 -42.50 18.85
CA ALA A 71 9.29 -42.23 18.53
C ALA A 71 8.75 -43.37 17.66
N GLN A 72 7.61 -43.93 18.07
CA GLN A 72 6.89 -44.92 17.27
C GLN A 72 6.48 -44.33 15.91
N PRO A 73 6.44 -45.15 14.84
CA PRO A 73 5.98 -44.71 13.53
C PRO A 73 4.56 -44.15 13.64
N GLN A 74 4.39 -42.87 13.33
CA GLN A 74 3.06 -42.27 13.23
C GLN A 74 2.26 -42.96 12.13
N PRO A 75 0.98 -43.30 12.36
CA PRO A 75 0.12 -43.84 11.33
C PRO A 75 -0.01 -42.83 10.17
N PRO A 76 -0.13 -43.32 8.92
CA PRO A 76 -0.28 -42.45 7.76
C PRO A 76 -1.51 -41.57 7.92
N ALA A 77 -1.33 -40.26 7.68
CA ALA A 77 -2.41 -39.29 7.77
C ALA A 77 -3.57 -39.67 6.83
N PRO A 78 -4.83 -39.52 7.27
CA PRO A 78 -6.00 -39.80 6.44
C PRO A 78 -5.95 -38.95 5.17
N ARG A 79 -6.17 -39.59 4.02
CA ARG A 79 -6.18 -38.91 2.72
C ARG A 79 -7.32 -37.88 2.70
N PRO A 80 -7.06 -36.61 2.35
CA PRO A 80 -8.11 -35.61 2.29
C PRO A 80 -9.17 -36.00 1.26
N PRO A 81 -10.47 -35.75 1.55
CA PRO A 81 -11.55 -36.06 0.62
C PRO A 81 -11.34 -35.31 -0.70
N ARG A 82 -11.33 -36.05 -1.81
CA ARG A 82 -11.29 -35.48 -3.16
C ARG A 82 -12.58 -34.67 -3.38
N ARG A 83 -12.50 -33.35 -3.24
CA ARG A 83 -13.54 -32.43 -3.68
C ARG A 83 -13.70 -32.60 -5.20
N SER A 84 -14.88 -33.04 -5.63
CA SER A 84 -15.23 -33.18 -7.04
C SER A 84 -15.17 -31.81 -7.72
N GLY A 85 -14.24 -31.65 -8.67
CA GLY A 85 -13.98 -30.39 -9.37
C GLY A 85 -15.11 -29.89 -10.29
N SER A 86 -16.26 -30.57 -10.33
CA SER A 86 -17.40 -30.17 -11.17
C SER A 86 -18.12 -28.91 -10.67
N LEU A 87 -18.05 -28.61 -9.37
CA LEU A 87 -18.74 -27.44 -8.79
C LEU A 87 -17.97 -26.14 -9.03
N ILE A 88 -16.64 -26.20 -9.14
CA ILE A 88 -15.79 -25.03 -9.43
C ILE A 88 -15.96 -24.59 -10.89
N VAL A 89 -16.10 -25.53 -11.82
CA VAL A 89 -16.34 -25.22 -13.24
C VAL A 89 -17.70 -24.53 -13.43
N LEU A 90 -18.71 -24.89 -12.63
CA LEU A 90 -20.05 -24.31 -12.72
C LEU A 90 -20.13 -22.91 -12.11
N LEU A 91 -19.34 -22.63 -11.06
CA LEU A 91 -19.24 -21.28 -10.49
C LEU A 91 -18.42 -20.33 -11.38
N ALA A 92 -17.36 -20.84 -12.02
CA ALA A 92 -16.55 -20.03 -12.95
C ALA A 92 -17.35 -19.61 -14.20
N SER A 93 -18.21 -20.49 -14.74
CA SER A 93 -19.02 -20.16 -15.92
C SER A 93 -20.10 -19.10 -15.63
N LEU A 94 -20.62 -19.08 -14.41
CA LEU A 94 -21.66 -18.13 -13.99
C LEU A 94 -21.11 -16.70 -13.84
N GLY A 95 -19.85 -16.55 -13.41
CA GLY A 95 -19.17 -15.26 -13.37
C GLY A 95 -18.93 -14.65 -14.75
N VAL A 96 -18.49 -15.47 -15.72
CA VAL A 96 -18.29 -15.00 -17.11
C VAL A 96 -19.60 -14.55 -17.75
N LEU A 97 -20.70 -15.27 -17.50
CA LEU A 97 -22.02 -14.88 -18.03
C LEU A 97 -22.50 -13.53 -17.47
N ALA A 98 -22.24 -13.25 -16.19
CA ALA A 98 -22.59 -11.98 -15.56
C ALA A 98 -21.80 -10.80 -16.17
N ILE A 99 -20.50 -10.98 -16.42
CA ILE A 99 -19.67 -9.95 -17.06
C ILE A 99 -20.14 -9.64 -18.48
N VAL A 100 -20.45 -10.69 -19.27
CA VAL A 100 -21.00 -10.52 -20.63
C VAL A 100 -22.35 -9.78 -20.59
N ALA A 101 -23.22 -10.09 -19.63
CA ALA A 101 -24.50 -9.39 -19.48
C ALA A 101 -24.31 -7.90 -19.16
N VAL A 102 -23.38 -7.55 -18.28
CA VAL A 102 -23.07 -6.14 -17.95
C VAL A 102 -22.49 -5.40 -19.16
N ALA A 103 -21.58 -6.03 -19.91
CA ALA A 103 -21.01 -5.45 -21.13
C ALA A 103 -22.09 -5.15 -22.18
N VAL A 104 -23.05 -6.05 -22.39
CA VAL A 104 -24.17 -5.84 -23.32
C VAL A 104 -25.05 -4.66 -22.89
N VAL A 105 -25.35 -4.53 -21.58
CA VAL A 105 -26.15 -3.41 -21.06
C VAL A 105 -25.44 -2.07 -21.28
N ILE A 106 -24.12 -2.00 -21.06
CA ILE A 106 -23.33 -0.78 -21.29
C ILE A 106 -23.40 -0.37 -22.77
N VAL A 107 -23.23 -1.32 -23.70
CA VAL A 107 -23.29 -1.04 -25.14
C VAL A 107 -24.68 -0.52 -25.55
N VAL A 108 -25.76 -1.09 -25.01
CA VAL A 108 -27.13 -0.63 -25.29
C VAL A 108 -27.38 0.78 -24.74
N VAL A 109 -26.91 1.09 -23.53
CA VAL A 109 -27.06 2.44 -22.92
C VAL A 109 -26.24 3.49 -23.67
N VAL A 110 -25.07 3.13 -24.20
CA VAL A 110 -24.24 4.05 -24.98
C VAL A 110 -24.85 4.30 -26.36
N GLN A 111 -25.41 3.28 -27.03
CA GLN A 111 -26.04 3.45 -28.34
C GLN A 111 -27.38 4.18 -28.30
N GLN A 112 -28.07 4.24 -27.17
CA GLN A 112 -29.34 4.99 -27.04
C GLN A 112 -29.16 6.51 -26.90
N LYS A 113 -27.93 7.04 -26.90
CA LYS A 113 -27.68 8.49 -26.80
C LYS A 113 -27.61 9.23 -28.14
N ASP A 114 -27.73 8.53 -29.26
CA ASP A 114 -27.69 9.10 -30.61
C ASP A 114 -29.07 9.08 -31.30
N GLU A 115 -30.14 9.52 -30.63
CA GLU A 115 -31.36 9.91 -31.32
C GLU A 115 -31.35 11.42 -31.61
N PRO A 116 -31.41 11.85 -32.90
CA PRO A 116 -31.57 13.25 -33.25
C PRO A 116 -33.01 13.69 -32.95
N ALA A 117 -33.23 14.15 -31.72
CA ALA A 117 -34.50 14.72 -31.31
C ALA A 117 -34.73 16.08 -31.99
N GLY A 118 -35.84 16.15 -32.72
CA GLY A 118 -36.30 17.32 -33.45
C GLY A 118 -36.51 18.56 -32.58
N GLU A 119 -36.32 19.68 -33.26
CA GLU A 119 -36.51 21.08 -32.88
C GLU A 119 -37.72 21.36 -31.96
N PRO A 120 -37.49 22.05 -30.84
CA PRO A 120 -38.43 23.08 -30.39
C PRO A 120 -37.72 24.44 -30.31
N LYS A 121 -38.25 25.39 -31.07
CA LYS A 121 -37.93 26.81 -30.99
C LYS A 121 -38.20 27.34 -29.58
N GLY A 122 -37.14 27.58 -28.82
CA GLY A 122 -37.17 28.30 -27.56
C GLY A 122 -35.94 29.19 -27.46
N GLN A 123 -36.11 30.49 -27.70
CA GLN A 123 -35.08 31.51 -27.48
C GLN A 123 -34.71 31.55 -25.99
N GLY A 124 -33.57 30.94 -25.65
CA GLY A 124 -32.87 31.07 -24.37
C GLY A 124 -31.47 31.63 -24.60
N PRO A 125 -30.88 32.33 -23.62
CA PRO A 125 -29.66 33.10 -23.79
C PRO A 125 -28.49 32.20 -24.22
N ALA A 126 -27.72 32.70 -25.19
CA ALA A 126 -26.62 32.01 -25.85
C ALA A 126 -25.65 31.37 -24.83
N ALA A 127 -25.70 30.04 -24.71
CA ALA A 127 -24.67 29.27 -24.06
C ALA A 127 -23.40 29.36 -24.91
N THR A 128 -22.39 30.07 -24.40
CA THR A 128 -21.05 30.05 -24.95
C THR A 128 -20.52 28.63 -24.86
N SER A 129 -20.56 27.88 -25.96
CA SER A 129 -19.90 26.58 -26.08
C SER A 129 -18.41 26.79 -25.83
N ALA A 130 -17.96 26.46 -24.62
CA ALA A 130 -16.55 26.38 -24.30
C ALA A 130 -15.93 25.30 -25.19
N ALA A 131 -15.06 25.72 -26.11
CA ALA A 131 -14.32 24.81 -26.96
C ALA A 131 -13.53 23.84 -26.08
N SER A 132 -13.74 22.54 -26.27
CA SER A 132 -12.99 21.50 -25.59
C SER A 132 -11.50 21.76 -25.76
N ALA A 133 -10.78 21.91 -24.64
CA ALA A 133 -9.35 22.11 -24.67
C ALA A 133 -8.69 20.95 -25.46
N PRO A 134 -7.71 21.23 -26.34
CA PRO A 134 -6.99 20.18 -27.06
C PRO A 134 -6.41 19.20 -26.05
N GLY A 135 -6.69 17.91 -26.26
CA GLY A 135 -6.23 16.83 -25.38
C GLY A 135 -4.71 16.90 -25.19
N ALA A 136 -4.28 16.84 -23.93
CA ALA A 136 -2.86 16.93 -23.57
C ALA A 136 -2.07 15.87 -24.35
N ALA A 137 -0.95 16.30 -24.96
CA ALA A 137 -0.03 15.40 -25.62
C ALA A 137 0.45 14.32 -24.63
N PRO A 138 0.69 13.07 -25.08
CA PRO A 138 1.10 12.00 -24.18
C PRO A 138 2.43 12.35 -23.50
N ALA A 139 2.47 12.13 -22.18
CA ALA A 139 3.65 12.26 -21.34
C ALA A 139 4.87 11.57 -21.96
N GLN A 140 6.02 12.25 -22.04
CA GLN A 140 7.25 11.59 -22.47
C GLN A 140 7.81 10.75 -21.33
N VAL A 141 7.80 9.43 -21.52
CA VAL A 141 8.38 8.49 -20.55
C VAL A 141 9.90 8.50 -20.65
N GLY A 142 10.56 8.97 -19.60
CA GLY A 142 12.02 9.09 -19.52
C GLY A 142 12.69 8.00 -18.65
N PRO A 143 14.02 8.03 -18.53
CA PRO A 143 14.74 7.29 -17.48
C PRO A 143 14.26 7.73 -16.08
N VAL A 144 14.63 6.98 -15.05
CA VAL A 144 14.35 7.36 -13.66
C VAL A 144 15.02 8.71 -13.33
N ASP A 145 14.31 9.59 -12.63
CA ASP A 145 14.88 10.86 -12.16
C ASP A 145 16.12 10.59 -11.31
N SER A 146 17.22 11.27 -11.67
CA SER A 146 18.49 11.23 -10.96
C SER A 146 18.38 11.49 -9.46
N CYS A 147 17.41 12.31 -9.04
CA CYS A 147 17.17 12.61 -7.64
C CYS A 147 16.78 11.37 -6.84
N LEU A 148 16.00 10.44 -7.44
CA LEU A 148 15.52 9.22 -6.79
C LEU A 148 16.59 8.13 -6.68
N ILE A 149 17.68 8.20 -7.46
CA ILE A 149 18.72 7.15 -7.47
C ILE A 149 19.45 7.10 -6.13
N GLY A 150 19.55 5.92 -5.52
CA GLY A 150 20.37 5.60 -4.35
C GLY A 150 19.60 4.89 -3.23
N ASN A 151 20.10 4.95 -2.00
CA ASN A 151 19.49 4.28 -0.85
C ASN A 151 18.59 5.23 -0.06
N TRP A 152 17.43 4.73 0.33
CA TRP A 152 16.41 5.50 1.04
C TRP A 152 15.82 4.70 2.18
N ARG A 153 15.47 5.40 3.26
CA ARG A 153 14.69 4.87 4.37
C ARG A 153 13.40 5.65 4.48
N GLN A 154 12.28 4.93 4.57
CA GLN A 154 10.99 5.51 4.91
C GLN A 154 11.05 5.99 6.35
N THR A 155 10.76 7.27 6.56
CA THR A 155 10.68 7.88 7.89
C THR A 155 9.24 8.11 8.32
N THR A 156 8.35 8.27 7.35
CA THR A 156 6.93 8.50 7.61
C THR A 156 6.09 7.74 6.61
N TYR A 157 5.09 7.05 7.13
CA TYR A 157 3.95 6.50 6.40
C TYR A 157 2.67 6.99 7.05
N ARG A 158 1.69 7.30 6.22
CA ARG A 158 0.29 7.36 6.62
C ARG A 158 -0.54 6.84 5.46
N SER A 159 -1.51 5.97 5.74
CA SER A 159 -2.48 5.49 4.76
C SER A 159 -3.69 4.94 5.48
N GLU A 160 -4.83 5.03 4.84
CA GLU A 160 -5.99 4.23 5.18
C GLU A 160 -5.82 2.80 4.63
N ILE A 161 -6.22 1.80 5.41
CA ILE A 161 -6.24 0.38 5.01
C ILE A 161 -7.64 -0.16 5.27
N ASP A 162 -8.26 -0.72 4.24
CA ASP A 162 -9.54 -1.43 4.36
C ASP A 162 -9.33 -2.81 5.01
N LEU A 163 -9.85 -2.97 6.23
CA LEU A 163 -9.86 -4.23 6.97
C LEU A 163 -11.28 -4.83 7.06
N SER A 164 -12.21 -4.41 6.21
CA SER A 164 -13.61 -4.86 6.19
C SER A 164 -13.79 -6.36 5.91
N SER A 165 -12.78 -7.01 5.32
CA SER A 165 -12.74 -8.46 5.13
C SER A 165 -12.47 -9.23 6.43
N ILE A 166 -11.93 -8.57 7.45
CA ILE A 166 -11.61 -9.16 8.74
C ILE A 166 -12.79 -8.98 9.69
N THR A 167 -13.23 -10.08 10.30
CA THR A 167 -14.26 -10.07 11.34
C THR A 167 -13.63 -10.33 12.71
N LEU A 168 -13.83 -9.42 13.65
CA LEU A 168 -13.42 -9.54 15.05
C LEU A 168 -14.65 -9.38 15.94
N ASP A 169 -14.84 -10.30 16.89
CA ASP A 169 -15.99 -10.30 17.81
C ASP A 169 -17.36 -10.19 17.10
N GLY A 170 -17.47 -10.80 15.91
CA GLY A 170 -18.69 -10.77 15.09
C GLY A 170 -18.93 -9.46 14.34
N ARG A 171 -17.95 -8.54 14.30
CA ARG A 171 -18.02 -7.26 13.57
C ARG A 171 -16.90 -7.12 12.55
N LYS A 172 -17.18 -6.48 11.42
CA LYS A 172 -16.17 -6.08 10.43
C LYS A 172 -15.42 -4.85 10.92
N LEU A 173 -14.10 -4.79 10.70
CA LEU A 173 -13.26 -3.72 11.25
C LEU A 173 -13.31 -2.39 10.49
N GLY A 174 -13.80 -2.40 9.25
CA GLY A 174 -13.84 -1.21 8.39
C GLY A 174 -12.45 -0.67 8.05
N ASP A 175 -12.37 0.62 7.77
CA ASP A 175 -11.13 1.29 7.40
C ASP A 175 -10.31 1.71 8.64
N VAL A 176 -8.99 1.53 8.57
CA VAL A 176 -8.07 1.90 9.65
C VAL A 176 -6.94 2.75 9.10
N VAL A 177 -6.78 3.95 9.65
CA VAL A 177 -5.60 4.78 9.38
C VAL A 177 -4.41 4.25 10.16
N VAL A 178 -3.37 3.84 9.45
CA VAL A 178 -2.11 3.39 10.05
C VAL A 178 -1.00 4.38 9.75
N SER A 179 0.00 4.40 10.62
CA SER A 179 1.22 5.20 10.45
C SER A 179 2.44 4.47 11.00
N GLY A 180 3.62 4.76 10.46
CA GLY A 180 4.85 4.12 10.89
C GLY A 180 6.00 4.34 9.92
N ASP A 181 7.00 3.47 9.98
CA ASP A 181 8.23 3.59 9.21
C ASP A 181 8.88 2.20 8.98
N GLY A 182 10.07 2.20 8.36
CA GLY A 182 10.96 1.04 8.41
C GLY A 182 11.21 0.35 7.07
N ARG A 183 10.47 0.71 6.01
CA ARG A 183 10.79 0.30 4.64
C ARG A 183 12.06 0.96 4.16
N THR A 184 12.84 0.25 3.34
CA THR A 184 14.01 0.82 2.66
C THR A 184 13.96 0.57 1.18
N TRP A 185 14.46 1.52 0.40
CA TRP A 185 14.61 1.40 -1.05
C TRP A 185 16.07 1.46 -1.44
N LYS A 186 16.42 0.71 -2.48
CA LYS A 186 17.65 0.85 -3.23
C LYS A 186 17.29 1.03 -4.69
N ILE A 187 17.54 2.21 -5.25
CA ILE A 187 17.20 2.57 -6.63
C ILE A 187 18.50 2.75 -7.43
N GLY A 188 18.69 1.95 -8.48
CA GLY A 188 19.83 1.97 -9.38
C GLY A 188 19.71 3.03 -10.48
N VAL A 189 20.85 3.36 -11.10
CA VAL A 189 20.92 4.29 -12.24
C VAL A 189 20.21 3.76 -13.50
N ASP A 190 20.01 2.45 -13.56
CA ASP A 190 19.30 1.74 -14.62
C ASP A 190 17.79 1.69 -14.39
N GLY A 191 17.29 2.29 -13.30
CA GLY A 191 15.89 2.24 -12.90
C GLY A 191 15.52 0.97 -12.15
N LYS A 192 16.41 -0.01 -12.01
CA LYS A 192 16.14 -1.19 -11.18
C LYS A 192 16.06 -0.79 -9.72
N ALA A 193 15.06 -1.26 -9.01
CA ALA A 193 14.90 -0.95 -7.61
C ALA A 193 14.45 -2.14 -6.78
N THR A 194 14.99 -2.21 -5.57
CA THR A 194 14.55 -3.17 -4.56
C THR A 194 13.95 -2.41 -3.38
N GLU A 195 12.76 -2.83 -2.99
CA GLU A 195 12.02 -2.31 -1.84
C GLU A 195 11.97 -3.39 -0.76
N ASP A 196 12.57 -3.12 0.39
CA ASP A 196 12.73 -4.08 1.48
C ASP A 196 11.83 -3.69 2.66
N PHE A 197 10.97 -4.62 3.08
CA PHE A 197 10.00 -4.44 4.14
C PHE A 197 10.43 -5.06 5.47
N SER A 198 11.63 -5.65 5.58
CA SER A 198 12.06 -6.43 6.76
C SER A 198 11.94 -5.72 8.12
N LYS A 199 11.84 -4.39 8.14
CA LYS A 199 11.66 -3.58 9.35
C LYS A 199 10.37 -2.75 9.36
N ALA A 200 9.49 -2.94 8.38
CA ALA A 200 8.29 -2.12 8.22
C ALA A 200 7.19 -2.53 9.19
N VAL A 201 6.85 -1.63 10.12
CA VAL A 201 5.76 -1.80 11.08
C VAL A 201 4.94 -0.52 11.14
N TYR A 202 3.63 -0.67 10.96
CA TYR A 202 2.66 0.41 10.98
C TYR A 202 1.64 0.16 12.08
N ARG A 203 1.21 1.23 12.72
CA ARG A 203 0.30 1.19 13.86
C ARG A 203 -0.86 2.13 13.64
N GLY A 204 -2.05 1.71 14.06
CA GLY A 204 -3.28 2.48 13.98
C GLY A 204 -4.24 2.09 15.09
N ARG A 205 -5.45 2.63 15.02
CA ARG A 205 -6.57 2.22 15.88
C ARG A 205 -7.85 2.11 15.06
N THR A 206 -8.68 1.14 15.40
CA THR A 206 -10.04 1.04 14.87
C THR A 206 -10.92 2.17 15.45
N ASP A 207 -12.09 2.36 14.85
CA ASP A 207 -13.17 3.22 15.36
C ASP A 207 -13.59 2.91 16.81
N THR A 208 -13.48 1.64 17.18
CA THR A 208 -13.77 1.08 18.51
C THR A 208 -12.58 1.17 19.49
N GLY A 209 -11.47 1.78 19.07
CA GLY A 209 -10.30 2.07 19.90
C GLY A 209 -9.30 0.92 20.04
N LYS A 210 -9.49 -0.20 19.33
CA LYS A 210 -8.62 -1.38 19.33
C LYS A 210 -7.29 -1.04 18.66
N ALA A 211 -6.18 -1.53 19.23
CA ALA A 211 -4.86 -1.28 18.67
C ALA A 211 -4.63 -2.19 17.46
N VAL A 212 -4.24 -1.61 16.32
CA VAL A 212 -3.90 -2.35 15.11
C VAL A 212 -2.41 -2.22 14.85
N GLU A 213 -1.73 -3.34 14.63
CA GLU A 213 -0.35 -3.41 14.17
C GLU A 213 -0.30 -4.16 12.84
N VAL A 214 0.20 -3.52 11.80
CA VAL A 214 0.42 -4.10 10.48
C VAL A 214 1.90 -4.15 10.23
N SER A 215 2.47 -5.34 10.06
CA SER A 215 3.87 -5.53 9.69
C SER A 215 3.95 -6.15 8.31
N PHE A 216 4.90 -5.69 7.51
CA PHE A 216 5.20 -6.29 6.21
C PHE A 216 6.56 -6.97 6.31
N THR A 217 6.74 -8.12 5.66
CA THR A 217 8.05 -8.78 5.57
C THR A 217 8.28 -9.32 4.17
N GLY A 218 9.52 -9.25 3.69
CA GLY A 218 9.87 -9.64 2.32
C GLY A 218 10.36 -8.44 1.50
N LYS A 219 10.38 -8.62 0.18
CA LYS A 219 10.91 -7.64 -0.78
C LYS A 219 10.07 -7.57 -2.04
N ASN A 220 10.03 -6.39 -2.64
CA ASN A 220 9.61 -6.18 -4.02
C ASN A 220 10.82 -5.81 -4.88
N GLU A 221 10.81 -6.28 -6.12
CA GLU A 221 11.74 -5.90 -7.17
C GLU A 221 10.97 -5.13 -8.26
N TRP A 222 11.56 -4.05 -8.74
CA TRP A 222 10.91 -3.08 -9.63
C TRP A 222 11.84 -2.66 -10.77
N ASP A 223 11.25 -2.40 -11.94
CA ASP A 223 11.85 -1.54 -12.96
C ASP A 223 11.08 -0.19 -12.93
N LEU A 224 11.79 0.90 -12.61
CA LEU A 224 11.23 2.24 -12.43
C LEU A 224 11.52 3.12 -13.65
N LYS A 225 10.54 3.95 -13.99
CA LYS A 225 10.67 5.09 -14.90
C LYS A 225 10.02 6.31 -14.30
N THR A 226 10.33 7.49 -14.83
CA THR A 226 9.63 8.72 -14.44
C THR A 226 9.09 9.47 -15.64
N ALA A 227 7.91 10.05 -15.49
CA ALA A 227 7.24 10.90 -16.46
C ALA A 227 6.36 11.89 -15.70
N ASP A 228 6.36 13.17 -16.06
CA ASP A 228 5.47 14.20 -15.50
C ASP A 228 5.36 14.20 -13.96
N HIS A 229 6.51 14.16 -13.26
CA HIS A 229 6.58 14.08 -11.79
C HIS A 229 5.87 12.88 -11.16
N GLN A 230 5.72 11.79 -11.92
CA GLN A 230 5.23 10.51 -11.44
C GLN A 230 6.29 9.43 -11.58
N ILE A 231 6.32 8.52 -10.61
CA ILE A 231 7.08 7.27 -10.68
C ILE A 231 6.17 6.24 -11.31
N LEU A 232 6.64 5.62 -12.39
CA LEU A 232 5.98 4.49 -13.06
C LEU A 232 6.64 3.21 -12.58
N PHE A 233 5.86 2.35 -11.92
CA PHE A 233 6.34 1.09 -11.35
C PHE A 233 6.01 -0.06 -12.26
N THR A 234 6.99 -0.90 -12.58
CA THR A 234 6.76 -2.22 -13.15
C THR A 234 7.34 -3.27 -12.22
N SER A 235 6.49 -3.99 -11.50
CA SER A 235 6.98 -5.06 -10.64
C SER A 235 7.56 -6.21 -11.46
N THR A 236 8.73 -6.67 -11.03
CA THR A 236 9.42 -7.85 -11.59
C THR A 236 9.43 -9.03 -10.62
N GLY A 237 9.02 -8.81 -9.36
CA GLY A 237 8.87 -9.85 -8.35
C GLY A 237 8.40 -9.29 -7.00
N SER A 238 7.69 -10.12 -6.23
CA SER A 238 7.30 -9.84 -4.85
C SER A 238 7.40 -11.10 -4.00
N THR A 239 7.89 -10.93 -2.78
CA THR A 239 7.87 -11.93 -1.70
C THR A 239 7.19 -11.38 -0.46
N VAL A 240 6.45 -10.27 -0.60
CA VAL A 240 5.92 -9.53 0.55
C VAL A 240 4.74 -10.27 1.17
N THR A 241 4.83 -10.46 2.47
CA THR A 241 3.73 -10.92 3.33
C THR A 241 3.32 -9.78 4.25
N MET A 242 2.02 -9.61 4.43
CA MET A 242 1.43 -8.71 5.41
C MET A 242 0.96 -9.54 6.60
N THR A 243 1.22 -9.03 7.79
CA THR A 243 0.70 -9.56 9.04
C THR A 243 -0.05 -8.48 9.77
N VAL A 244 -1.31 -8.75 10.12
CA VAL A 244 -2.17 -7.84 10.89
C VAL A 244 -2.43 -8.44 12.27
N LYS A 245 -2.15 -7.68 13.33
CA LYS A 245 -2.50 -8.01 14.71
C LYS A 245 -3.44 -6.96 15.28
N ILE A 246 -4.40 -7.42 16.08
CA ILE A 246 -5.36 -6.54 16.77
C ILE A 246 -5.29 -6.84 18.25
N ASP A 247 -5.05 -5.83 19.08
CA ASP A 247 -4.85 -5.97 20.53
C ASP A 247 -3.82 -7.06 20.92
N GLY A 248 -2.82 -7.31 20.05
CA GLY A 248 -1.80 -8.35 20.27
C GLY A 248 -2.31 -9.80 20.09
N ALA A 249 -3.52 -10.00 19.57
CA ALA A 249 -4.07 -11.31 19.27
C ALA A 249 -3.32 -12.02 18.12
N ASN A 250 -3.74 -13.26 17.82
CA ASN A 250 -3.14 -14.08 16.77
C ASN A 250 -3.11 -13.34 15.44
N PRO A 251 -1.94 -13.29 14.77
CA PRO A 251 -1.79 -12.57 13.52
C PRO A 251 -2.60 -13.20 12.39
N LEU A 252 -3.25 -12.35 11.60
CA LEU A 252 -3.73 -12.71 10.26
C LEU A 252 -2.60 -12.44 9.27
N THR A 253 -2.28 -13.43 8.42
CA THR A 253 -1.20 -13.32 7.44
C THR A 253 -1.76 -13.47 6.04
N ASP A 254 -1.34 -12.60 5.13
CA ASP A 254 -1.67 -12.67 3.71
C ASP A 254 -0.44 -12.31 2.85
N THR A 255 -0.45 -12.69 1.58
CA THR A 255 0.53 -12.25 0.59
C THR A 255 0.07 -10.95 -0.06
N VAL A 256 0.99 -10.02 -0.30
CA VAL A 256 0.65 -8.72 -0.90
C VAL A 256 1.17 -8.67 -2.32
N ALA A 257 0.26 -8.49 -3.27
CA ALA A 257 0.62 -8.22 -4.64
C ALA A 257 1.17 -6.77 -4.76
N PRO A 258 2.26 -6.58 -5.52
CA PRO A 258 2.78 -5.23 -5.78
C PRO A 258 1.80 -4.43 -6.63
N HIS A 259 1.60 -3.16 -6.29
CA HIS A 259 0.78 -2.24 -7.07
C HIS A 259 1.65 -1.48 -8.09
N ASN A 260 1.23 -1.47 -9.36
CA ASN A 260 1.94 -0.81 -10.46
C ASN A 260 1.36 0.58 -10.81
N ASN A 261 0.54 1.16 -9.94
CA ASN A 261 -0.08 2.46 -10.20
C ASN A 261 1.00 3.56 -10.20
N PRO A 262 0.97 4.49 -11.16
CA PRO A 262 1.80 5.68 -11.12
C PRO A 262 1.66 6.42 -9.78
N GLN A 263 2.77 6.94 -9.23
CA GLN A 263 2.71 7.74 -8.01
C GLN A 263 3.35 9.11 -8.23
N PRO A 264 2.60 10.21 -8.01
CA PRO A 264 3.17 11.53 -7.92
C PRO A 264 4.26 11.58 -6.85
N TYR A 265 5.36 12.25 -7.17
CA TYR A 265 6.44 12.42 -6.23
C TYR A 265 7.05 13.82 -6.27
N GLU A 266 7.62 14.21 -5.13
CA GLU A 266 8.48 15.38 -5.01
C GLU A 266 9.83 14.90 -4.48
N CYS A 267 10.92 15.24 -5.16
CA CYS A 267 12.26 14.79 -4.78
C CYS A 267 13.20 15.96 -4.54
N SER A 268 14.02 15.84 -3.50
CA SER A 268 15.13 16.72 -3.16
C SER A 268 16.39 15.90 -2.88
N LYS A 269 17.53 16.57 -2.69
CA LYS A 269 18.83 15.90 -2.46
C LYS A 269 18.77 14.83 -1.34
N ASN A 270 18.07 15.14 -0.24
CA ASN A 270 18.10 14.34 0.99
C ASN A 270 16.77 13.65 1.31
N SER A 271 15.71 13.97 0.60
CA SER A 271 14.38 13.38 0.83
C SER A 271 13.57 13.30 -0.44
N TRP A 272 12.64 12.36 -0.49
CA TRP A 272 11.55 12.38 -1.45
C TRP A 272 10.24 11.96 -0.81
N THR A 273 9.14 12.44 -1.37
CA THR A 273 7.79 12.17 -0.92
C THR A 273 7.01 11.50 -2.05
N ALA A 274 6.33 10.41 -1.75
CA ALA A 274 5.35 9.78 -2.64
C ALA A 274 3.94 10.12 -2.14
N LYS A 275 3.05 10.50 -3.05
CA LYS A 275 1.62 10.69 -2.76
C LYS A 275 0.81 9.57 -3.41
N SER A 276 -0.26 9.13 -2.76
CA SER A 276 -1.20 8.21 -3.39
C SER A 276 -2.12 8.97 -4.34
N LEU A 277 -2.48 8.35 -5.46
CA LEU A 277 -3.51 8.86 -6.37
C LEU A 277 -4.92 8.55 -5.88
N THR A 278 -5.09 7.53 -5.05
CA THR A 278 -6.40 7.03 -4.61
C THR A 278 -6.74 7.42 -3.17
N ASP A 279 -5.76 7.88 -2.40
CA ASP A 279 -5.93 8.35 -1.02
C ASP A 279 -5.17 9.66 -0.84
N GLU A 280 -5.89 10.78 -0.84
CA GLU A 280 -5.30 12.11 -0.69
C GLU A 280 -4.58 12.31 0.67
N ASN A 281 -4.94 11.51 1.66
CA ASN A 281 -4.35 11.53 3.00
C ASN A 281 -3.14 10.60 3.10
N ALA A 282 -2.96 9.69 2.13
CA ALA A 282 -1.80 8.83 2.08
C ALA A 282 -0.57 9.58 1.58
N SER A 283 0.44 9.59 2.44
CA SER A 283 1.75 10.16 2.11
C SER A 283 2.85 9.27 2.66
N THR A 284 3.92 9.16 1.88
CA THR A 284 5.14 8.50 2.31
C THR A 284 6.30 9.44 2.17
N VAL A 285 7.09 9.60 3.24
CA VAL A 285 8.32 10.39 3.21
C VAL A 285 9.51 9.45 3.38
N TYR A 286 10.51 9.64 2.55
CA TYR A 286 11.77 8.94 2.58
C TYR A 286 12.93 9.92 2.78
N THR A 287 13.93 9.51 3.53
CA THR A 287 15.21 10.22 3.66
C THR A 287 16.34 9.34 3.14
N ARG A 288 17.44 9.95 2.70
CA ARG A 288 18.64 9.20 2.32
C ARG A 288 19.07 8.27 3.46
N ALA A 289 19.43 7.05 3.11
CA ALA A 289 20.11 6.14 4.00
C ALA A 289 21.60 6.18 3.69
N ASP A 290 22.42 6.40 4.72
CA ASP A 290 23.89 6.43 4.63
C ASP A 290 24.48 5.06 4.24
#